data_AF-A0A820Q5A0-F1
#
_entry.id   AF-A0A820Q5A0-F1
#
_cell.length_a   1.000
_cell.length_b   1.000
_cell.length_c   1.000
_cell.angle_alpha   90.00
_cell.angle_beta   90.00
_cell.angle_gamma   90.00
#
_symmetry.space_group_name_H-M   'P 1'
#
loop_
_entity.id
_entity.type
_entity.pdbx_description
1 polymer ?
#
loop_
_entity_poly.entity_id
_entity_poly.type
_entity_poly.pdbx_seq_one_letter_code
_entity_poly.pdbx_strand_id
1 'polypeptide(L)'
;QVITGQYEGIYSWIAINYVLGRFQLTNKSKITDSSTQNSDKRPSTVGILDMGGASAQIAFEVSENTAMSGSEVAEFSLGHDDDQEAFKYKIYVTTFLGYGANKVYDKYIDRI
;
A
#
# COMPACT_ATOMS: atom_id res chain seq x y z
N GLN A 1 -5.07 -8.16 20.06
CA GLN A 1 -4.80 -6.71 19.85
C GLN A 1 -5.90 -6.16 18.94
N VAL A 2 -6.36 -4.93 19.16
CA VAL A 2 -7.31 -4.26 18.25
C VAL A 2 -6.50 -3.43 17.24
N ILE A 3 -6.78 -3.60 15.95
CA ILE A 3 -6.09 -2.87 14.87
C ILE A 3 -6.87 -1.60 14.49
N THR A 4 -6.16 -0.55 14.07
CA THR A 4 -6.79 0.65 13.52
C THR A 4 -7.15 0.42 12.05
N GLY A 5 -8.07 1.22 11.49
CA GLY A 5 -8.38 1.16 10.06
C GLY A 5 -7.19 1.49 9.17
N GLN A 6 -6.22 2.26 9.68
CA GLN A 6 -4.95 2.49 8.99
C GLN A 6 -4.18 1.16 8.82
N TYR A 7 -4.00 0.40 9.91
CA TYR A 7 -3.34 -0.90 9.84
C TYR A 7 -4.11 -1.90 8.96
N GLU A 8 -5.44 -1.88 8.99
CA GLU A 8 -6.27 -2.67 8.07
C GLU A 8 -5.94 -2.37 6.60
N GLY A 9 -5.86 -1.09 6.22
CA GLY A 9 -5.45 -0.68 4.87
C GLY A 9 -4.02 -1.11 4.50
N ILE A 10 -3.06 -0.97 5.43
CA ILE A 10 -1.67 -1.42 5.22
C ILE A 10 -1.62 -2.93 4.98
N TYR A 11 -2.29 -3.72 5.82
CA TYR A 11 -2.26 -5.18 5.71
C TYR A 11 -2.97 -5.67 4.45
N SER A 12 -4.09 -5.07 4.06
CA SER A 12 -4.75 -5.39 2.79
C SER A 12 -3.86 -5.06 1.59
N TRP A 13 -3.12 -3.94 1.63
CA TRP A 13 -2.16 -3.60 0.58
C TRP A 13 -0.99 -4.59 0.51
N ILE A 14 -0.44 -5.01 1.66
CA ILE A 14 0.60 -6.05 1.73
C ILE A 14 0.09 -7.37 1.14
N ALA A 15 -1.11 -7.80 1.54
CA ALA A 15 -1.69 -9.07 1.11
C ALA A 15 -1.86 -9.15 -0.42
N ILE A 16 -2.44 -8.11 -1.03
CA ILE A 16 -2.64 -8.07 -2.48
C ILE A 16 -1.31 -8.05 -3.23
N ASN A 17 -0.35 -7.23 -2.79
CA ASN A 17 0.95 -7.14 -3.45
C ASN A 17 1.80 -8.40 -3.26
N TYR A 18 1.66 -9.09 -2.13
CA TYR A 18 2.27 -10.40 -1.91
C TYR A 18 1.72 -11.45 -2.89
N VAL A 19 0.39 -11.59 -2.96
CA VAL A 19 -0.26 -12.56 -3.86
C VAL A 19 0.06 -12.27 -5.33
N LEU A 20 0.18 -10.99 -5.70
CA LEU A 20 0.58 -10.55 -7.04
C LEU A 20 2.10 -10.63 -7.30
N GLY A 21 2.89 -11.07 -6.33
CA GLY A 21 4.35 -11.20 -6.47
C GLY A 21 5.09 -9.88 -6.65
N ARG A 22 4.53 -8.76 -6.20
CA ARG A 22 5.09 -7.40 -6.43
C ARG A 22 6.32 -7.09 -5.58
N PHE A 23 6.60 -7.90 -4.57
CA PHE A 23 7.79 -7.74 -3.71
C PHE A 23 9.02 -8.49 -4.21
N GLN A 24 8.92 -9.25 -5.31
CA GLN A 24 10.05 -10.01 -5.85
C GLN A 24 10.92 -9.11 -6.72
N LEU A 25 12.22 -9.05 -6.43
CA LEU A 25 13.18 -8.37 -7.31
C LEU A 25 13.28 -9.15 -8.62
N THR A 26 13.03 -8.46 -9.74
CA THR A 26 13.22 -9.10 -11.04
C THR A 26 14.69 -9.00 -11.41
N ASN A 27 15.38 -10.14 -11.46
CA ASN A 27 16.72 -10.26 -12.05
C ASN A 27 16.68 -10.12 -13.58
N LYS A 28 16.00 -9.09 -14.12
CA LYS A 28 16.02 -8.77 -15.55
C LYS A 28 17.29 -7.98 -15.90
N SER A 29 18.44 -8.47 -15.43
CA SER A 29 19.76 -8.14 -15.96
C SER A 29 20.35 -9.41 -16.54
N LYS A 30 19.86 -9.80 -17.71
CA LYS A 30 20.53 -10.66 -18.69
C LYS A 30 19.73 -10.57 -19.98
N ILE A 31 20.39 -10.09 -21.03
CA ILE A 31 19.88 -9.85 -22.39
C ILE A 31 19.26 -8.46 -22.59
N THR A 32 20.08 -7.40 -22.48
CA THR A 32 20.25 -6.36 -23.52
C THR A 32 21.19 -5.28 -22.97
N ASP A 33 22.35 -5.18 -23.61
CA ASP A 33 23.24 -4.03 -23.71
C ASP A 33 23.80 -3.39 -22.42
N SER A 34 25.09 -3.66 -22.25
CA SER A 34 26.04 -3.05 -21.32
C SER A 34 26.08 -1.52 -21.44
N SER A 35 25.14 -0.78 -20.84
CA SER A 35 25.33 0.67 -20.61
C SER A 35 24.41 1.34 -19.57
N THR A 36 23.51 0.65 -18.87
CA THR A 36 22.67 1.33 -17.85
C THR A 36 22.62 0.53 -16.54
N GLN A 37 23.16 1.16 -15.50
CA GLN A 37 22.98 0.91 -14.06
C GLN A 37 22.07 -0.28 -13.70
N ASN A 38 22.69 -1.38 -13.24
CA ASN A 38 22.02 -2.46 -12.52
C ASN A 38 21.34 -1.88 -11.27
N SER A 39 20.08 -1.49 -11.40
CA SER A 39 19.19 -1.29 -10.26
C SER A 39 18.26 -2.50 -10.27
N ASP A 40 18.32 -3.30 -9.21
CA ASP A 40 17.34 -4.35 -8.97
C ASP A 40 15.97 -3.68 -8.81
N LYS A 41 15.28 -3.47 -9.93
CA LYS A 41 13.99 -2.79 -9.94
C LYS A 41 12.93 -3.80 -9.55
N ARG A 42 12.28 -3.54 -8.42
CA ARG A 42 11.05 -4.23 -8.05
C ARG A 42 9.90 -3.82 -8.98
N PRO A 43 8.94 -4.72 -9.24
CA PRO A 43 7.71 -4.37 -9.92
C PRO A 43 6.95 -3.24 -9.21
N SER A 44 6.23 -2.41 -9.96
CA SER A 44 5.28 -1.47 -9.38
C SER A 44 4.20 -2.22 -8.59
N THR A 45 3.90 -1.70 -7.41
CA THR A 45 2.83 -2.23 -6.55
C THR A 45 1.46 -1.78 -7.05
N VAL A 46 0.42 -2.40 -6.53
CA VAL A 46 -0.97 -2.10 -6.83
C VAL A 46 -1.60 -1.46 -5.58
N GLY A 47 -2.30 -0.34 -5.78
CA GLY A 47 -3.08 0.30 -4.73
C GLY A 47 -4.39 -0.46 -4.46
N ILE A 48 -4.97 -0.23 -3.30
CA ILE A 48 -6.24 -0.83 -2.89
C ILE A 48 -7.27 0.24 -2.53
N LEU A 49 -8.52 -0.14 -2.71
CA LEU A 49 -9.71 0.51 -2.18
C LEU A 49 -10.55 -0.59 -1.54
N ASP A 50 -10.70 -0.55 -0.22
CA ASP A 50 -11.47 -1.53 0.55
C ASP A 50 -12.68 -0.84 1.17
N MET A 51 -13.85 -1.48 1.11
CA MET A 51 -15.10 -0.95 1.66
C MET A 51 -15.72 -2.00 2.56
N GLY A 52 -15.48 -1.85 3.86
CA GLY A 52 -16.10 -2.68 4.89
C GLY A 52 -17.52 -2.22 5.24
N GLY A 53 -18.05 -2.77 6.34
CA GLY A 53 -19.39 -2.39 6.83
C GLY A 53 -19.43 -0.98 7.45
N ALA A 54 -18.38 -0.61 8.18
CA ALA A 54 -18.34 0.65 8.93
C ALA A 54 -17.46 1.74 8.29
N SER A 55 -16.36 1.35 7.65
CA SER A 55 -15.37 2.25 7.06
C SER A 55 -15.02 1.85 5.63
N ALA A 56 -14.36 2.78 4.94
CA ALA A 56 -13.64 2.51 3.71
C ALA A 56 -12.18 2.93 3.87
N GLN A 57 -11.27 2.23 3.21
CA GLN A 57 -9.83 2.39 3.30
C GLN A 57 -9.24 2.55 1.90
N ILE A 58 -8.25 3.43 1.78
CA ILE A 58 -7.46 3.60 0.56
C ILE A 58 -6.00 3.45 0.94
N ALA A 59 -5.25 2.61 0.23
CA ALA A 59 -3.81 2.49 0.43
C ALA A 59 -3.07 2.29 -0.89
N PHE A 60 -2.02 3.08 -1.12
CA PHE A 60 -1.18 2.94 -2.31
C PHE A 60 0.23 3.45 -2.05
N GLU A 61 1.18 2.92 -2.81
CA GLU A 61 2.56 3.33 -2.75
C GLU A 61 2.77 4.71 -3.37
N VAL A 62 3.62 5.51 -2.72
CA VAL A 62 4.02 6.83 -3.17
C VAL A 62 5.51 6.84 -3.47
N SER A 63 5.93 7.72 -4.40
CA SER A 63 7.35 7.86 -4.71
C SER A 63 8.10 8.42 -3.50
N GLU A 64 9.33 7.96 -3.27
CA GLU A 64 10.21 8.46 -2.20
C GLU A 64 10.38 9.98 -2.28
N ASN A 65 10.49 10.52 -3.50
CA ASN A 65 10.64 11.95 -3.75
C ASN A 65 9.34 12.75 -3.53
N THR A 66 8.23 12.08 -3.27
CA THR A 66 6.98 12.78 -2.97
C THR A 66 7.05 13.33 -1.55
N ALA A 67 7.00 14.67 -1.46
CA ALA A 67 6.88 15.43 -0.21
C ALA A 67 5.49 15.26 0.40
N MET A 68 5.15 14.03 0.77
CA MET A 68 4.03 13.69 1.63
C MET A 68 4.59 13.37 3.01
N SER A 69 4.06 14.07 4.01
CA SER A 69 4.30 13.87 5.43
C SER A 69 2.96 14.05 6.16
N GLY A 70 2.77 13.31 7.24
CA GLY A 70 1.51 13.32 7.99
C GLY A 70 1.18 11.97 8.60
N SER A 71 0.07 11.93 9.34
CA SER A 71 -0.45 10.71 9.97
C SER A 71 -0.88 9.63 8.97
N GLU A 72 -1.14 10.02 7.73
CA GLU A 72 -1.63 9.19 6.63
C GLU A 72 -0.50 8.53 5.82
N VAL A 73 0.76 8.77 6.18
CA VAL A 73 1.91 8.15 5.52
C VAL A 73 2.50 7.12 6.47
N ALA A 74 2.71 5.90 5.97
CA ALA A 74 3.42 4.84 6.67
C ALA A 74 4.67 4.45 5.89
N GLU A 75 5.78 4.31 6.62
CA GLU A 75 7.07 3.89 6.10
C GLU A 75 7.52 2.63 6.85
N PHE A 76 7.88 1.58 6.11
CA PHE A 76 8.38 0.33 6.69
C PHE A 76 9.21 -0.46 5.67
N SER A 77 10.02 -1.39 6.19
CA SER A 77 10.74 -2.38 5.39
C SER A 77 10.02 -3.73 5.45
N LEU A 78 9.93 -4.42 4.30
CA LEU A 78 9.52 -5.83 4.23
C LEU A 78 10.72 -6.78 4.03
N GLY A 79 11.94 -6.24 4.03
CA GLY A 79 13.18 -7.00 3.89
C GLY A 79 13.59 -7.67 5.20
N HIS A 80 14.51 -8.64 5.12
CA HIS A 80 15.13 -9.23 6.31
C HIS A 80 16.14 -8.29 6.96
N ASP A 81 16.92 -7.58 6.13
CA ASP A 81 17.89 -6.58 6.56
C ASP A 81 17.31 -5.18 6.29
N ASP A 82 17.39 -4.30 7.30
CA ASP A 82 16.90 -2.91 7.20
C ASP A 82 17.67 -2.07 6.17
N ASP A 83 18.85 -2.54 5.74
CA ASP A 83 19.72 -1.86 4.78
C ASP A 83 19.35 -2.09 3.32
N GLN A 84 18.39 -2.98 3.03
CA GLN A 84 17.96 -3.23 1.66
C GLN A 84 16.91 -2.20 1.23
N GLU A 85 17.37 -1.07 0.66
CA GLU A 85 16.52 0.01 0.10
C GLU A 85 15.42 -0.52 -0.84
N ALA A 86 15.70 -1.59 -1.58
CA ALA A 86 14.74 -2.21 -2.48
C ALA A 86 13.46 -2.72 -1.80
N PHE A 87 13.49 -2.96 -0.48
CA PHE A 87 12.35 -3.42 0.31
C PHE A 87 11.77 -2.37 1.25
N LYS A 88 12.21 -1.10 1.14
CA LYS A 88 11.57 0.02 1.82
C LYS A 88 10.36 0.48 1.03
N TYR A 89 9.25 0.68 1.74
CA TYR A 89 7.98 1.11 1.18
C TYR A 89 7.47 2.34 1.91
N LYS A 90 7.12 3.35 1.13
CA LYS A 90 6.38 4.51 1.57
C LYS A 90 4.97 4.42 1.00
N ILE A 91 3.98 4.24 1.86
CA ILE A 91 2.58 4.11 1.45
C ILE A 91 1.74 5.22 2.06
N TYR A 92 0.89 5.81 1.23
CA TYR A 92 -0.24 6.62 1.68
C TYR A 92 -1.37 5.69 2.06
N VAL A 93 -1.93 5.88 3.25
CA VAL A 93 -3.06 5.13 3.77
C VAL A 93 -4.00 6.05 4.53
N THR A 94 -5.28 6.00 4.19
CA THR A 94 -6.33 6.75 4.88
C THR A 94 -7.57 5.90 5.10
N THR A 95 -8.33 6.25 6.14
CA THR A 95 -9.56 5.56 6.52
C THR A 95 -10.69 6.57 6.68
N PHE A 96 -11.81 6.29 6.04
CA PHE A 96 -13.02 7.07 6.12
C PHE A 96 -14.06 6.33 6.99
N LEU A 97 -14.15 6.72 8.25
CA LEU A 97 -15.15 6.14 9.16
C LEU A 97 -16.56 6.63 8.82
N GLY A 98 -17.53 5.72 8.81
CA GLY A 98 -18.91 6.04 8.44
C GLY A 98 -19.16 6.07 6.92
N TYR A 99 -18.19 5.61 6.14
CA TYR A 99 -18.28 5.43 4.68
C TYR A 99 -18.26 3.96 4.26
N GLY A 100 -18.32 3.04 5.22
CA GLY A 100 -18.59 1.63 4.92
C GLY A 100 -20.03 1.41 4.46
N ALA A 101 -20.26 0.30 3.77
CA ALA A 101 -21.53 0.01 3.10
C ALA A 101 -22.74 0.09 4.03
N ASN A 102 -22.66 -0.50 5.23
CA ASN A 102 -23.76 -0.47 6.20
C ASN A 102 -23.99 0.94 6.74
N LYS A 103 -22.92 1.71 6.99
CA LYS A 103 -23.05 3.09 7.47
C LYS A 103 -23.61 4.05 6.42
N VAL A 104 -23.26 3.83 5.16
CA VAL A 104 -23.86 4.57 4.03
C VAL A 104 -25.34 4.22 3.91
N TYR A 105 -25.68 2.94 4.04
CA TYR A 105 -27.07 2.47 4.04
C TYR A 105 -27.89 3.08 5.19
N ASP A 106 -27.39 3.03 6.43
CA ASP A 106 -28.05 3.64 7.59
C ASP A 106 -28.33 5.14 7.36
N LYS A 107 -27.31 5.90 6.91
CA LYS A 107 -27.44 7.33 6.59
C LYS A 107 -28.44 7.61 5.47
N TYR A 108 -28.59 6.69 4.52
CA TYR A 108 -29.56 6.81 3.44
C TYR A 108 -30.98 6.64 3.96
N ILE A 109 -31.22 5.63 4.80
CA ILE A 109 -32.52 5.38 5.43
C ILE A 109 -32.91 6.54 6.36
N ASP A 110 -31.97 7.06 7.17
CA ASP A 110 -32.23 8.19 8.09
C ASP A 110 -32.58 9.50 7.37
N ARG A 111 -32.28 9.61 6.06
CA ARG A 111 -32.58 10.79 5.24
C ARG A 111 -33.94 10.72 4.55
N ILE A 112 -34.64 9.60 4.65
CA ILE A 112 -36.00 9.39 4.15
C ILE A 112 -36.98 9.66 5.29
#